data_AF-A0A7Z0J3N6-F1
#
_entry.id   AF-A0A7Z0J3N6-F1
#
_cell.length_a   1.000
_cell.length_b   1.000
_cell.length_c   1.000
_cell.angle_alpha   90.00
_cell.angle_beta   90.00
_cell.angle_gamma   90.00
#
_symmetry.space_group_name_H-M   'P 1'
#
loop_
_entity.id
_entity.type
_entity.pdbx_description
1 polymer ?
#
loop_
_entity_poly.entity_id
_entity_poly.type
_entity_poly.pdbx_seq_one_letter_code
_entity_poly.pdbx_strand_id
1 'polypeptide(L)'
;MIIEDARLPQDILHALPGPNAVMKHGVDVDAARWRAELAKRDLPTLTGMLGSLDRVSLARRDVFEIGDRERTPENAFQLFYYSLSWGLGLKAPRLHHRLDNFASHREEASELLVTAWNSVRDGDSAKAAFSILTSDDGAGRIPWFGPAFSTKFLYFAQGAAAEPKLLSLDRDVAANLARDAWPDATTDVWVPELYAQYCALLTDWADEASQDSSVDRTVRADEIELALTRRA
;
A
#
# COMPACT_ATOMS: atom_id res chain seq x y z
N MET A 1 -17.44 2.89 -11.80
CA MET A 1 -17.70 3.31 -10.41
C MET A 1 -17.82 2.05 -9.56
N ILE A 2 -17.41 2.10 -8.29
CA ILE A 2 -17.59 0.97 -7.37
C ILE A 2 -19.06 0.91 -6.94
N ILE A 3 -19.63 -0.29 -6.91
CA ILE A 3 -20.97 -0.59 -6.40
C ILE A 3 -20.83 -0.76 -4.89
N GLU A 4 -21.26 0.25 -4.14
CA GLU A 4 -21.05 0.33 -2.68
C GLU A 4 -21.77 -0.80 -1.92
N ASP A 5 -22.96 -1.21 -2.37
CA ASP A 5 -23.75 -2.29 -1.74
C ASP A 5 -23.42 -3.70 -2.29
N ALA A 6 -22.30 -3.87 -3.00
CA ALA A 6 -21.92 -5.19 -3.51
C ALA A 6 -21.65 -6.15 -2.33
N ARG A 7 -22.16 -7.38 -2.42
CA ARG A 7 -21.95 -8.41 -1.39
C ARG A 7 -20.60 -9.08 -1.55
N LEU A 8 -20.01 -9.50 -0.42
CA LEU A 8 -18.78 -10.28 -0.42
C LEU A 8 -18.95 -11.57 -1.25
N PRO A 9 -18.11 -11.82 -2.27
CA PRO A 9 -18.18 -13.06 -3.03
C PRO A 9 -17.82 -14.28 -2.17
N GLN A 10 -18.60 -15.36 -2.31
CA GLN A 10 -18.45 -16.56 -1.48
C GLN A 10 -17.07 -17.22 -1.61
N ASP A 11 -16.46 -17.15 -2.80
CA ASP A 11 -15.12 -17.68 -3.02
C ASP A 11 -14.04 -16.89 -2.27
N ILE A 12 -14.22 -15.57 -2.12
CA ILE A 12 -13.34 -14.74 -1.28
C ILE A 12 -13.54 -15.09 0.21
N LEU A 13 -14.79 -15.22 0.67
CA LEU A 13 -15.10 -15.62 2.04
C LEU A 13 -14.46 -16.98 2.40
N HIS A 14 -14.51 -17.95 1.50
CA HIS A 14 -13.88 -19.26 1.70
C HIS A 14 -12.35 -19.24 1.63
N ALA A 15 -11.75 -18.19 1.05
CA ALA A 15 -10.31 -18.05 0.85
C ALA A 15 -9.62 -17.13 1.88
N LEU A 16 -10.32 -16.71 2.93
CA LEU A 16 -9.78 -15.76 3.91
C LEU A 16 -8.49 -16.28 4.57
N PRO A 17 -7.36 -15.55 4.43
CA PRO A 17 -6.05 -16.07 4.79
C PRO A 17 -5.76 -16.04 6.30
N GLY A 18 -6.48 -15.23 7.08
CA GLY A 18 -6.16 -14.96 8.48
C GLY A 18 -5.10 -13.86 8.66
N PRO A 19 -5.10 -13.15 9.80
CA PRO A 19 -4.21 -12.02 10.05
C PRO A 19 -2.72 -12.41 10.01
N ASN A 20 -2.38 -13.62 10.48
CA ASN A 20 -1.01 -14.11 10.45
C ASN A 20 -0.47 -14.30 9.04
N ALA A 21 -1.31 -14.75 8.10
CA ALA A 21 -0.91 -14.94 6.72
C ALA A 21 -0.79 -13.59 5.99
N VAL A 22 -1.63 -12.61 6.34
CA VAL A 22 -1.48 -11.22 5.88
C VAL A 22 -0.13 -10.65 6.31
N MET A 23 0.19 -10.71 7.60
CA MET A 23 1.43 -10.12 8.12
C MET A 23 2.71 -10.81 7.59
N LYS A 24 2.62 -12.09 7.24
CA LYS A 24 3.70 -12.86 6.61
C LYS A 24 3.76 -12.71 5.08
N HIS A 25 2.76 -12.11 4.44
CA HIS A 25 2.80 -11.88 3.01
C HIS A 25 3.96 -10.94 2.67
N GLY A 26 4.85 -11.38 1.80
CA GLY A 26 6.07 -10.64 1.48
C GLY A 26 6.57 -10.90 0.08
N VAL A 27 7.57 -10.12 -0.30
CA VAL A 27 8.24 -10.21 -1.60
C VAL A 27 9.74 -10.30 -1.40
N ASP A 28 10.43 -10.97 -2.32
CA ASP A 28 11.89 -10.92 -2.37
C ASP A 28 12.35 -9.58 -2.96
N VAL A 29 13.39 -9.00 -2.37
CA VAL A 29 13.99 -7.72 -2.77
C VAL A 29 15.51 -7.86 -2.88
N ASP A 30 16.08 -7.30 -3.94
CA ASP A 30 17.52 -7.11 -4.11
C ASP A 30 17.94 -5.80 -3.43
N ALA A 31 18.19 -5.88 -2.12
CA ALA A 31 18.51 -4.73 -1.28
C ALA A 31 19.90 -4.13 -1.61
N ALA A 32 20.85 -4.94 -2.10
CA ALA A 32 22.13 -4.45 -2.60
C ALA A 32 21.93 -3.50 -3.81
N ARG A 33 21.10 -3.90 -4.78
CA ARG A 33 20.73 -3.03 -5.91
C ARG A 33 20.08 -1.74 -5.45
N TRP A 34 19.15 -1.80 -4.48
CA TRP A 34 18.53 -0.61 -3.92
C TRP A 34 19.54 0.36 -3.29
N ARG A 35 20.43 -0.13 -2.43
CA ARG A 35 21.50 0.70 -1.82
C ARG A 35 22.39 1.33 -2.88
N ALA A 36 22.81 0.56 -3.89
CA ALA A 36 23.64 1.06 -4.98
C ALA A 36 22.93 2.16 -5.80
N GLU A 37 21.65 1.99 -6.11
CA GLU A 37 20.88 2.99 -6.87
C GLU A 37 20.58 4.27 -6.07
N LEU A 38 20.38 4.17 -4.75
CA LEU A 38 20.24 5.35 -3.89
C LEU A 38 21.57 6.12 -3.77
N ALA A 39 22.68 5.41 -3.55
CA ALA A 39 24.01 6.01 -3.42
C ALA A 39 24.43 6.78 -4.67
N LYS A 40 24.12 6.28 -5.87
CA LYS A 40 24.38 6.98 -7.15
C LYS A 40 23.71 8.36 -7.27
N ARG A 41 22.72 8.65 -6.41
CA ARG A 41 21.87 9.84 -6.47
C ARG A 41 21.99 10.71 -5.21
N ASP A 42 22.96 10.41 -4.33
CA ASP A 42 23.09 11.03 -3.00
C ASP A 42 21.77 11.04 -2.20
N LEU A 43 20.97 9.99 -2.39
CA LEU A 43 19.74 9.79 -1.62
C LEU A 43 20.04 9.18 -0.24
N PRO A 44 19.23 9.50 0.78
CA PRO A 44 19.39 8.96 2.12
C PRO A 44 19.56 7.45 2.16
N THR A 45 20.54 6.98 2.94
CA THR A 45 20.91 5.57 3.01
C THR A 45 19.79 4.73 3.63
N LEU A 46 19.60 3.52 3.11
CA LEU A 46 18.67 2.54 3.69
C LEU A 46 19.16 2.06 5.05
N THR A 47 18.22 1.95 5.99
CA THR A 47 18.44 1.40 7.33
C THR A 47 17.69 0.08 7.49
N GLY A 48 17.91 -0.63 8.60
CA GLY A 48 17.22 -1.90 8.87
C GLY A 48 17.63 -3.01 7.90
N MET A 49 16.69 -3.90 7.57
CA MET A 49 16.94 -5.06 6.71
C MET A 49 17.43 -4.68 5.31
N LEU A 50 16.83 -3.67 4.69
CA LEU A 50 17.27 -3.16 3.39
C LEU A 50 18.62 -2.43 3.45
N GLY A 51 19.08 -2.05 4.64
CA GLY A 51 20.39 -1.45 4.87
C GLY A 51 21.52 -2.46 5.09
N SER A 52 21.21 -3.67 5.59
CA SER A 52 22.21 -4.61 6.11
C SER A 52 22.38 -5.91 5.32
N LEU A 53 21.39 -6.31 4.52
CA LEU A 53 21.39 -7.59 3.79
C LEU A 53 21.38 -7.35 2.28
N ASP A 54 21.99 -8.23 1.48
CA ASP A 54 21.98 -8.08 0.01
C ASP A 54 20.66 -8.49 -0.63
N ARG A 55 20.04 -9.55 -0.10
CA ARG A 55 18.70 -10.00 -0.50
C ARG A 55 17.86 -10.21 0.74
N VAL A 56 16.61 -9.75 0.67
CA VAL A 56 15.66 -9.88 1.79
C VAL A 56 14.32 -10.40 1.28
N SER A 57 13.67 -11.23 2.09
CA SER A 57 12.23 -11.47 1.98
C SER A 57 11.54 -10.44 2.86
N LEU A 58 10.96 -9.40 2.25
CA LEU A 58 10.34 -8.29 2.94
C LEU A 58 8.83 -8.55 3.12
N ALA A 59 8.41 -8.88 4.33
CA ALA A 59 7.01 -9.11 4.68
C ALA A 59 6.28 -7.82 5.05
N ARG A 60 4.93 -7.83 5.01
CA ARG A 60 4.09 -6.69 5.41
C ARG A 60 4.44 -6.18 6.80
N ARG A 61 4.60 -7.08 7.77
CA ARG A 61 4.98 -6.71 9.14
C ARG A 61 6.29 -5.90 9.20
N ASP A 62 7.26 -6.24 8.36
CA ASP A 62 8.59 -5.60 8.38
C ASP A 62 8.48 -4.16 7.84
N VAL A 63 7.54 -3.90 6.93
CA VAL A 63 7.25 -2.55 6.43
C VAL A 63 6.40 -1.75 7.42
N PHE A 64 5.42 -2.39 8.06
CA PHE A 64 4.62 -1.78 9.13
C PHE A 64 5.47 -1.31 10.32
N GLU A 65 6.54 -2.04 10.67
CA GLU A 65 7.50 -1.61 11.70
C GLU A 65 8.17 -0.27 11.35
N ILE A 66 8.30 0.08 10.06
CA ILE A 66 8.74 1.41 9.65
C ILE A 66 7.63 2.44 9.88
N GLY A 67 6.38 2.08 9.59
CA GLY A 67 5.18 2.89 9.83
C GLY A 67 4.87 3.18 11.30
N ASP A 68 5.46 2.44 12.23
CA ASP A 68 5.39 2.69 13.68
C ASP A 68 6.48 3.64 14.21
N ARG A 69 7.42 4.06 13.35
CA ARG A 69 8.48 5.00 13.75
C ARG A 69 7.96 6.43 13.89
N GLU A 70 8.79 7.28 14.47
CA GLU A 70 8.53 8.72 14.53
C GLU A 70 8.42 9.32 13.13
N ARG A 71 7.42 10.18 12.93
CA ARG A 71 7.05 10.81 11.65
C ARG A 71 8.00 11.95 11.29
N THR A 72 9.27 11.62 11.04
CA THR A 72 10.31 12.56 10.58
C THR A 72 10.52 12.44 9.06
N PRO A 73 11.08 13.48 8.40
CA PRO A 73 11.50 13.39 7.00
C PRO A 73 12.35 12.15 6.66
N GLU A 74 13.32 11.83 7.52
CA GLU A 74 14.24 10.70 7.32
C GLU A 74 13.48 9.37 7.35
N ASN A 75 12.58 9.19 8.32
CA ASN A 75 11.78 7.98 8.41
C ASN A 75 10.73 7.91 7.29
N ALA A 76 10.19 9.05 6.83
CA ALA A 76 9.24 9.09 5.72
C ALA A 76 9.90 8.57 4.43
N PHE A 77 11.18 8.91 4.21
CA PHE A 77 11.96 8.31 3.14
C PHE A 77 12.19 6.82 3.32
N GLN A 78 12.49 6.36 4.54
CA GLN A 78 12.61 4.91 4.79
C GLN A 78 11.29 4.20 4.46
N LEU A 79 10.15 4.70 4.94
CA LEU A 79 8.84 4.12 4.67
C LEU A 79 8.51 4.12 3.18
N PHE A 80 8.86 5.19 2.48
CA PHE A 80 8.73 5.29 1.03
C PHE A 80 9.57 4.23 0.31
N TYR A 81 10.85 4.07 0.65
CA TYR A 81 11.71 3.08 0.03
C TYR A 81 11.27 1.65 0.31
N TYR A 82 10.84 1.35 1.54
CA TYR A 82 10.33 0.04 1.91
C TYR A 82 9.01 -0.27 1.18
N SER A 83 8.09 0.70 1.11
CA SER A 83 6.83 0.58 0.35
C SER A 83 7.07 0.33 -1.14
N LEU A 84 7.99 1.08 -1.76
CA LEU A 84 8.37 0.87 -3.15
C LEU A 84 9.04 -0.49 -3.36
N SER A 85 9.97 -0.87 -2.49
CA SER A 85 10.66 -2.17 -2.53
C SER A 85 9.67 -3.31 -2.48
N TRP A 86 8.70 -3.22 -1.57
CA TRP A 86 7.64 -4.22 -1.41
C TRP A 86 6.74 -4.32 -2.65
N GLY A 87 6.34 -3.19 -3.25
CA GLY A 87 5.51 -3.21 -4.45
C GLY A 87 6.27 -3.58 -5.75
N LEU A 88 7.60 -3.46 -5.77
CA LEU A 88 8.42 -3.70 -6.96
C LEU A 88 9.09 -5.09 -7.00
N GLY A 89 9.36 -5.66 -5.82
CA GLY A 89 10.07 -6.93 -5.64
C GLY A 89 11.42 -6.99 -6.38
N LEU A 90 11.87 -8.20 -6.71
CA LEU A 90 13.15 -8.46 -7.38
C LEU A 90 13.30 -7.76 -8.75
N LYS A 91 12.20 -7.64 -9.50
CA LYS A 91 12.25 -7.09 -10.86
C LYS A 91 12.61 -5.61 -10.84
N ALA A 92 12.09 -4.85 -9.87
CA ALA A 92 12.35 -3.42 -9.73
C ALA A 92 12.31 -2.64 -11.06
N PRO A 93 11.20 -2.75 -11.82
CA PRO A 93 11.09 -2.11 -13.13
C PRO A 93 11.21 -0.59 -12.99
N ARG A 94 12.08 -0.01 -13.84
CA ARG A 94 12.33 1.44 -13.92
C ARG A 94 12.71 2.07 -12.57
N LEU A 95 13.36 1.30 -11.69
CA LEU A 95 13.83 1.79 -10.39
C LEU A 95 14.66 3.07 -10.51
N HIS A 96 15.59 3.12 -11.47
CA HIS A 96 16.41 4.30 -11.73
C HIS A 96 15.55 5.54 -12.04
N HIS A 97 14.59 5.45 -12.97
CA HIS A 97 13.70 6.57 -13.30
C HIS A 97 12.90 7.06 -12.08
N ARG A 98 12.40 6.15 -11.24
CA ARG A 98 11.69 6.50 -10.00
C ARG A 98 12.58 7.28 -9.05
N LEU A 99 13.81 6.81 -8.85
CA LEU A 99 14.76 7.45 -7.94
C LEU A 99 15.35 8.74 -8.51
N ASP A 100 15.57 8.84 -9.82
CA ASP A 100 16.00 10.09 -10.48
C ASP A 100 14.98 11.20 -10.22
N ASN A 101 13.69 10.90 -10.48
CA ASN A 101 12.62 11.88 -10.30
C ASN A 101 12.40 12.24 -8.84
N PHE A 102 12.48 11.26 -7.94
CA PHE A 102 12.43 11.51 -6.51
C PHE A 102 13.59 12.40 -6.05
N ALA A 103 14.81 12.15 -6.51
CA ALA A 103 15.98 12.99 -6.18
C ALA A 103 15.81 14.44 -6.67
N SER A 104 15.27 14.63 -7.88
CA SER A 104 15.02 15.97 -8.43
C SER A 104 13.92 16.76 -7.71
N HIS A 105 13.02 16.10 -6.96
CA HIS A 105 11.90 16.72 -6.24
C HIS A 105 11.92 16.40 -4.74
N ARG A 106 13.11 16.17 -4.17
CA ARG A 106 13.27 15.59 -2.83
C ARG A 106 12.58 16.39 -1.73
N GLU A 107 12.67 17.71 -1.76
CA GLU A 107 12.08 18.58 -0.73
C GLU A 107 10.54 18.49 -0.76
N GLU A 108 9.93 18.73 -1.92
CA GLU A 108 8.49 18.59 -2.12
C GLU A 108 8.00 17.17 -1.78
N ALA A 109 8.72 16.14 -2.22
CA ALA A 109 8.38 14.76 -1.91
C ALA A 109 8.45 14.47 -0.41
N SER A 110 9.42 15.05 0.32
CA SER A 110 9.52 14.93 1.77
C SER A 110 8.30 15.51 2.47
N GLU A 111 7.89 16.72 2.09
CA GLU A 111 6.73 17.38 2.68
C GLU A 111 5.45 16.57 2.43
N LEU A 112 5.27 16.06 1.20
CA LEU A 112 4.11 15.24 0.84
C LEU A 112 4.06 13.94 1.64
N LEU A 113 5.20 13.22 1.78
CA LEU A 113 5.25 11.95 2.50
C LEU A 113 5.01 12.13 4.01
N VAL A 114 5.61 13.15 4.63
CA VAL A 114 5.37 13.44 6.06
C VAL A 114 3.93 13.88 6.29
N THR A 115 3.38 14.76 5.44
CA THR A 115 1.99 15.21 5.54
C THR A 115 1.02 14.06 5.37
N ALA A 116 1.25 13.17 4.40
CA ALA A 116 0.44 11.97 4.20
C ALA A 116 0.51 11.05 5.42
N TRP A 117 1.70 10.78 5.95
CA TRP A 117 1.84 9.94 7.14
C TRP A 117 1.16 10.54 8.38
N ASN A 118 1.23 11.86 8.57
CA ASN A 118 0.48 12.55 9.61
C ASN A 118 -1.03 12.34 9.42
N SER A 119 -1.56 12.61 8.23
CA SER A 119 -2.97 12.43 7.89
C SER A 119 -3.48 11.00 8.19
N VAL A 120 -2.69 9.98 7.82
CA VAL A 120 -3.01 8.58 8.14
C VAL A 120 -3.08 8.35 9.65
N ARG A 121 -2.10 8.84 10.41
CA ARG A 121 -1.98 8.57 11.86
C ARG A 121 -2.91 9.42 12.71
N ASP A 122 -3.34 10.57 12.19
CA ASP A 122 -4.30 11.46 12.84
C ASP A 122 -5.75 11.03 12.53
N GLY A 123 -5.94 10.03 11.66
CA GLY A 123 -7.23 9.38 11.42
C GLY A 123 -8.11 10.07 10.38
N ASP A 124 -7.51 10.83 9.46
CA ASP A 124 -8.23 11.45 8.36
C ASP A 124 -8.86 10.40 7.43
N SER A 125 -9.87 10.84 6.66
CA SER A 125 -10.53 9.98 5.66
C SER A 125 -9.55 9.47 4.60
N ALA A 126 -9.85 8.30 4.01
CA ALA A 126 -9.09 7.73 2.91
C ALA A 126 -8.91 8.69 1.73
N LYS A 127 -9.97 9.43 1.39
CA LYS A 127 -9.94 10.47 0.36
C LYS A 127 -8.91 11.56 0.70
N ALA A 128 -8.98 12.12 1.90
CA ALA A 128 -8.09 13.20 2.32
C ALA A 128 -6.61 12.75 2.34
N ALA A 129 -6.33 11.58 2.92
CA ALA A 129 -4.97 11.04 2.97
C ALA A 129 -4.40 10.77 1.58
N PHE A 130 -5.21 10.28 0.65
CA PHE A 130 -4.79 9.98 -0.72
C PHE A 130 -4.62 11.23 -1.59
N SER A 131 -5.48 12.23 -1.45
CA SER A 131 -5.35 13.56 -2.10
C SER A 131 -4.05 14.29 -1.74
N ILE A 132 -3.37 13.92 -0.66
CA ILE A 132 -2.04 14.46 -0.37
C ILE A 132 -1.03 13.95 -1.40
N LEU A 133 -1.11 12.68 -1.80
CA LEU A 133 -0.13 12.03 -2.68
C LEU A 133 -0.58 11.96 -4.15
N THR A 134 -1.83 12.27 -4.44
CA THR A 134 -2.38 12.28 -5.81
C THR A 134 -3.14 13.55 -6.11
N SER A 135 -3.20 13.94 -7.38
CA SER A 135 -4.10 14.99 -7.88
C SER A 135 -5.54 14.47 -7.99
N ASP A 136 -6.47 15.38 -8.26
CA ASP A 136 -7.90 15.07 -8.39
C ASP A 136 -8.20 14.12 -9.57
N ASP A 137 -7.34 14.09 -10.59
CA ASP A 137 -7.41 13.13 -11.70
C ASP A 137 -6.72 11.79 -11.40
N GLY A 138 -6.18 11.60 -10.20
CA GLY A 138 -5.55 10.37 -9.75
C GLY A 138 -4.08 10.20 -10.15
N ALA A 139 -3.47 11.22 -10.77
CA ALA A 139 -2.03 11.19 -11.04
C ALA A 139 -1.21 11.37 -9.74
N GLY A 140 -0.06 10.71 -9.65
CA GLY A 140 0.84 10.86 -8.50
C GLY A 140 1.48 12.24 -8.45
N ARG A 141 1.46 12.90 -7.29
CA ARG A 141 2.09 14.21 -7.08
C ARG A 141 3.60 14.14 -6.95
N ILE A 142 4.12 12.98 -6.56
CA ILE A 142 5.55 12.66 -6.66
C ILE A 142 5.76 11.96 -8.01
N PRO A 143 6.57 12.51 -8.93
CA PRO A 143 6.70 11.92 -10.26
C PRO A 143 7.23 10.49 -10.19
N TRP A 144 6.66 9.61 -11.01
CA TRP A 144 6.94 8.17 -11.00
C TRP A 144 6.59 7.44 -9.69
N PHE A 145 5.84 8.08 -8.80
CA PHE A 145 5.18 7.45 -7.66
C PHE A 145 3.66 7.52 -7.87
N GLY A 146 3.19 6.60 -8.71
CA GLY A 146 1.79 6.54 -9.11
C GLY A 146 0.86 6.03 -8.01
N PRO A 147 -0.46 6.06 -8.26
CA PRO A 147 -1.50 5.83 -7.25
C PRO A 147 -1.34 4.50 -6.50
N ALA A 148 -0.97 3.40 -7.18
CA ALA A 148 -0.74 2.09 -6.54
C ALA A 148 0.41 2.04 -5.53
N PHE A 149 1.40 2.92 -5.66
CA PHE A 149 2.45 3.04 -4.66
C PHE A 149 2.05 4.02 -3.56
N SER A 150 1.28 5.06 -3.87
CA SER A 150 0.66 5.94 -2.88
C SER A 150 -0.21 5.14 -1.92
N THR A 151 -1.10 4.26 -2.40
CA THR A 151 -1.93 3.42 -1.51
C THR A 151 -1.09 2.49 -0.63
N LYS A 152 0.03 1.95 -1.14
CA LYS A 152 0.92 1.09 -0.35
C LYS A 152 1.61 1.88 0.77
N PHE A 153 2.08 3.09 0.46
CA PHE A 153 2.65 3.98 1.47
C PHE A 153 1.62 4.29 2.55
N LEU A 154 0.38 4.67 2.18
CA LEU A 154 -0.69 4.95 3.14
C LEU A 154 -1.08 3.71 3.97
N TYR A 155 -1.17 2.54 3.34
CA TYR A 155 -1.43 1.27 4.03
C TYR A 155 -0.41 1.03 5.14
N PHE A 156 0.89 1.11 4.82
CA PHE A 156 1.94 0.86 5.79
C PHE A 156 2.15 1.99 6.80
N ALA A 157 1.85 3.24 6.43
CA ALA A 157 1.91 4.41 7.32
C ALA A 157 0.98 4.30 8.54
N GLN A 158 0.00 3.39 8.51
CA GLN A 158 -0.87 3.10 9.65
C GLN A 158 -0.14 2.44 10.81
N GLY A 159 1.01 1.78 10.57
CA GLY A 159 1.73 1.01 11.58
C GLY A 159 1.08 -0.35 11.90
N ALA A 160 1.79 -1.21 12.64
CA ALA A 160 1.38 -2.61 12.85
C ALA A 160 0.23 -2.78 13.87
N ALA A 161 0.09 -1.82 14.80
CA ALA A 161 -0.88 -1.92 15.89
C ALA A 161 -2.32 -1.58 15.48
N ALA A 162 -2.49 -0.82 14.40
CA ALA A 162 -3.80 -0.37 13.94
C ALA A 162 -4.52 -1.45 13.13
N GLU A 163 -5.84 -1.49 13.23
CA GLU A 163 -6.65 -2.12 12.21
C GLU A 163 -6.65 -1.25 10.95
N PRO A 164 -6.25 -1.79 9.78
CA PRO A 164 -5.99 -0.99 8.60
C PRO A 164 -7.32 -0.57 7.98
N LYS A 165 -7.50 0.75 7.88
CA LYS A 165 -8.61 1.42 7.22
C LYS A 165 -8.25 1.85 5.80
N LEU A 166 -6.98 2.15 5.57
CA LEU A 166 -6.41 2.47 4.26
C LEU A 166 -5.79 1.20 3.71
N LEU A 167 -6.15 0.76 2.52
CA LEU A 167 -5.72 -0.54 1.99
C LEU A 167 -4.88 -0.36 0.73
N SER A 168 -3.93 -1.26 0.49
CA SER A 168 -3.23 -1.28 -0.79
C SER A 168 -4.22 -1.57 -1.92
N LEU A 169 -4.20 -0.76 -2.97
CA LEU A 169 -4.87 -1.04 -4.23
C LEU A 169 -3.79 -1.26 -5.29
N ASP A 170 -3.88 -2.36 -6.02
CA ASP A 170 -3.04 -2.64 -7.17
C ASP A 170 -3.87 -3.14 -8.36
N ARG A 171 -3.18 -3.43 -9.46
CA ARG A 171 -3.81 -3.91 -10.68
C ARG A 171 -4.57 -5.21 -10.47
N ASP A 172 -4.05 -6.12 -9.66
CA ASP A 172 -4.62 -7.45 -9.49
C ASP A 172 -5.89 -7.36 -8.63
N VAL A 173 -5.85 -6.57 -7.55
CA VAL A 173 -7.04 -6.25 -6.75
C VAL A 173 -8.11 -5.56 -7.61
N ALA A 174 -7.75 -4.52 -8.36
CA ALA A 174 -8.69 -3.80 -9.22
C ALA A 174 -9.31 -4.72 -10.29
N ALA A 175 -8.51 -5.56 -10.94
CA ALA A 175 -8.99 -6.52 -11.94
C ALA A 175 -9.94 -7.57 -11.33
N ASN A 176 -9.67 -8.02 -10.10
CA ASN A 176 -10.53 -9.00 -9.43
C ASN A 176 -11.83 -8.38 -8.89
N LEU A 177 -11.83 -7.10 -8.53
CA LEU A 177 -13.05 -6.36 -8.20
C LEU A 177 -13.96 -6.13 -9.41
N ALA A 178 -13.41 -6.14 -10.63
CA ALA A 178 -14.19 -5.93 -11.84
C ALA A 178 -15.31 -6.96 -12.05
N ARG A 179 -15.15 -8.15 -11.46
CA ARG A 179 -16.12 -9.25 -11.57
C ARG A 179 -17.39 -9.01 -10.74
N ASP A 180 -17.26 -8.34 -9.59
CA ASP A 180 -18.32 -8.34 -8.56
C ASP A 180 -18.78 -6.95 -8.12
N ALA A 181 -17.87 -5.98 -8.06
CA ALA A 181 -18.14 -4.68 -7.42
C ALA A 181 -17.71 -3.48 -8.25
N TRP A 182 -16.88 -3.66 -9.28
CA TRP A 182 -16.39 -2.53 -10.08
C TRP A 182 -16.28 -2.85 -11.57
N PRO A 183 -17.39 -3.05 -12.30
CA PRO A 183 -17.39 -3.53 -13.69
C PRO A 183 -16.47 -2.76 -14.65
N ASP A 184 -16.38 -1.43 -14.48
CA ASP A 184 -15.52 -0.55 -15.26
C ASP A 184 -14.18 -0.26 -14.54
N ALA A 185 -13.53 -1.30 -14.01
CA ALA A 185 -12.28 -1.15 -13.26
C ALA A 185 -11.15 -0.57 -14.10
N THR A 186 -10.49 0.46 -13.58
CA THR A 186 -9.21 0.95 -14.10
C THR A 186 -8.07 0.31 -13.30
N THR A 187 -6.94 0.01 -13.94
CA THR A 187 -5.84 -0.72 -13.29
C THR A 187 -4.58 0.12 -13.07
N ASP A 188 -4.64 1.40 -13.39
CA ASP A 188 -3.49 2.30 -13.45
C ASP A 188 -3.75 3.72 -12.93
N VAL A 189 -5.00 4.20 -12.96
CA VAL A 189 -5.38 5.55 -12.48
C VAL A 189 -6.59 5.45 -11.56
N TRP A 190 -6.48 6.00 -10.35
CA TRP A 190 -7.57 6.07 -9.37
C TRP A 190 -7.66 7.46 -8.76
N VAL A 191 -8.85 8.04 -8.81
CA VAL A 191 -9.14 9.33 -8.16
C VAL A 191 -9.37 9.14 -6.65
N PRO A 192 -9.20 10.18 -5.82
CA PRO A 192 -9.37 10.07 -4.37
C PRO A 192 -10.73 9.54 -3.89
N GLU A 193 -11.82 9.91 -4.56
CA GLU A 193 -13.16 9.40 -4.25
C GLU A 193 -13.24 7.89 -4.45
N LEU A 194 -12.70 7.40 -5.56
CA LEU A 194 -12.70 5.99 -5.90
C LEU A 194 -11.87 5.17 -4.90
N TYR A 195 -10.71 5.70 -4.48
CA TYR A 195 -9.91 5.06 -3.45
C TYR A 195 -10.64 4.97 -2.10
N ALA A 196 -11.40 6.01 -1.74
CA ALA A 196 -12.22 5.98 -0.53
C ALA A 196 -13.36 4.96 -0.63
N GLN A 197 -14.05 4.89 -1.77
CA GLN A 197 -15.08 3.86 -2.03
C GLN A 197 -14.50 2.45 -1.94
N TYR A 198 -13.29 2.24 -2.48
CA TYR A 198 -12.58 0.96 -2.37
C TYR A 198 -12.31 0.57 -0.92
N CYS A 199 -11.77 1.48 -0.11
CA CYS A 199 -11.49 1.20 1.30
C CYS A 199 -12.78 0.92 2.10
N ALA A 200 -13.85 1.66 1.83
CA ALA A 200 -15.15 1.43 2.44
C ALA A 200 -15.71 0.05 2.08
N LEU A 201 -15.76 -0.30 0.80
CA LEU A 201 -16.24 -1.61 0.32
C LEU A 201 -15.52 -2.78 1.01
N LEU A 202 -14.19 -2.73 1.10
CA LEU A 202 -13.43 -3.82 1.73
C LEU A 202 -13.61 -3.87 3.25
N THR A 203 -13.92 -2.74 3.88
CA THR A 203 -14.32 -2.69 5.31
C THR A 203 -15.68 -3.36 5.47
N ASP A 204 -16.67 -3.01 4.64
CA ASP A 204 -18.00 -3.60 4.68
C ASP A 204 -17.98 -5.11 4.41
N TRP A 205 -17.12 -5.55 3.47
CA TRP A 205 -16.88 -6.98 3.21
C TRP A 205 -16.23 -7.71 4.39
N ALA A 206 -15.33 -7.06 5.12
CA ALA A 206 -14.75 -7.63 6.32
C ALA A 206 -15.77 -7.74 7.46
N ASP A 207 -16.65 -6.75 7.60
CA ASP A 207 -17.77 -6.78 8.55
C ASP A 207 -18.78 -7.87 8.19
N GLU A 208 -19.14 -8.01 6.90
CA GLU A 208 -19.98 -9.10 6.39
C GLU A 208 -19.35 -10.48 6.71
N ALA A 209 -18.06 -10.65 6.41
CA ALA A 209 -17.35 -11.90 6.70
C ALA A 209 -17.29 -12.22 8.20
N SER A 210 -17.14 -11.19 9.05
CA SER A 210 -17.10 -11.34 10.51
C SER A 210 -18.44 -11.76 11.11
N GLN A 211 -19.53 -11.52 10.39
CA GLN A 211 -20.89 -11.91 10.80
C GLN A 211 -21.31 -13.26 10.24
N ASP A 212 -20.56 -13.83 9.30
CA ASP A 212 -20.87 -15.12 8.72
C ASP A 212 -20.66 -16.26 9.74
N SER A 213 -21.65 -17.14 9.87
CA SER A 213 -21.62 -18.26 10.83
C SER A 213 -20.47 -19.27 10.63
N SER A 214 -19.84 -19.29 9.46
CA SER A 214 -18.66 -20.12 9.17
C SER A 214 -17.35 -19.50 9.66
N VAL A 215 -17.37 -18.25 10.12
CA VAL A 215 -16.18 -17.49 10.57
C VAL A 215 -16.32 -17.15 12.06
N ASP A 216 -15.53 -17.80 12.91
CA ASP A 216 -15.55 -17.60 14.39
C ASP A 216 -14.53 -16.54 14.84
N ARG A 217 -14.39 -15.44 14.09
CA ARG A 217 -13.44 -14.36 14.40
C ARG A 217 -13.80 -13.07 13.66
N THR A 218 -13.29 -11.96 14.18
CA THR A 218 -13.23 -10.72 13.40
C THR A 218 -12.26 -10.89 12.23
N VAL A 219 -12.71 -10.50 11.04
CA VAL A 219 -11.96 -10.46 9.79
C VAL A 219 -11.50 -9.03 9.57
N ARG A 220 -10.23 -8.85 9.20
CA ARG A 220 -9.69 -7.53 8.85
C ARG A 220 -9.86 -7.25 7.36
N ALA A 221 -10.02 -5.99 7.00
CA ALA A 221 -10.16 -5.58 5.60
C ALA A 221 -8.93 -5.92 4.74
N ASP A 222 -7.72 -5.98 5.31
CA ASP A 222 -6.51 -6.39 4.59
C ASP A 222 -6.40 -7.90 4.35
N GLU A 223 -7.29 -8.71 4.95
CA GLU A 223 -7.48 -10.11 4.57
C GLU A 223 -8.30 -10.24 3.29
N ILE A 224 -9.31 -9.39 3.12
CA ILE A 224 -10.13 -9.31 1.90
C ILE A 224 -9.25 -8.89 0.72
N GLU A 225 -8.45 -7.83 0.91
CA GLU A 225 -7.47 -7.36 -0.08
C GLU A 225 -6.50 -8.47 -0.51
N LEU A 226 -5.99 -9.27 0.44
CA LEU A 226 -5.05 -10.33 0.12
C LEU A 226 -5.72 -11.53 -0.58
N ALA A 227 -6.96 -11.85 -0.19
CA ALA A 227 -7.76 -12.86 -0.88
C ALA A 227 -8.04 -12.44 -2.33
N LEU A 228 -8.40 -11.16 -2.56
CA LEU A 228 -8.55 -10.59 -3.90
C LEU A 228 -7.25 -10.64 -4.70
N THR A 229 -6.12 -10.29 -4.09
CA THR A 229 -4.80 -10.34 -4.76
C THR A 229 -4.45 -11.75 -5.24
N ARG A 230 -4.87 -12.79 -4.50
CA ARG A 230 -4.58 -14.20 -4.80
C ARG A 230 -5.65 -14.88 -5.67
N ARG A 231 -6.75 -14.20 -5.95
CA ARG A 231 -7.86 -14.76 -6.73
C ARG A 231 -7.44 -14.92 -8.19
N ALA A 232 -7.55 -16.14 -8.70
CA ALA A 232 -7.28 -16.50 -10.10
C ALA A 232 -8.59 -16.48 -10.93
#